data_AF-A0A078KYJ6-F1
#
_entry.id   AF-A0A078KYJ6-F1
#
_cell.length_a   1.000
_cell.length_b   1.000
_cell.length_c   1.000
_cell.angle_alpha   90.00
_cell.angle_beta   90.00
_cell.angle_gamma   90.00
#
_symmetry.space_group_name_H-M   'P 1'
#
loop_
_entity.id
_entity.type
_entity.pdbx_description
1 polymer ?
#
loop_
_entity_poly.entity_id
_entity_poly.type
_entity_poly.pdbx_seq_one_letter_code
_entity_poly.pdbx_strand_id
1 'polypeptide(L)'
;MGLTVYTWKSGSKGWRGFKTPIKSTLLGGNVGHAAIELTWPANEDGDALAAKYQDTKGLSISKRTELVTKKVDGRYMAEERVVYFAYFSWWPGAVNGHHINNFQEDSSAEWRHEPGEKMATRYHRGFFGEEEIPSANKTVVKGALVADKEIVKVFGVDHPSLVKDLEDDLAYQQLIARQEELVAENDRLAAKGKIFSEEIANAQREGRPVNQELNLTEDEYARTEVVIREINALRQQINICKLDFSERHRSRGQAPEHVVNLPTDKDGTGMEFTLDTESMLEEMVRLTESTDKYSFCRLNCSTTAAQVIRAGVDNTLHVAMKEEGFSASKLTKDTIITPASLHKRSCNLQTTLTNLNSAPRYHSSSASAAAVSQRDEDRVAPTERKSGAKTTRFKEKLRESVGADEDVAKADSEMGLGTPK
;
A
#
# COMPACT_ATOMS: atom_id res chain seq x y z
N MET A 1 -8.17 6.71 -10.03
CA MET A 1 -8.41 7.53 -8.80
C MET A 1 -9.23 6.77 -7.78
N GLY A 2 -8.82 6.82 -6.51
CA GLY A 2 -9.35 6.04 -5.41
C GLY A 2 -8.30 5.14 -4.76
N LEU A 3 -8.75 4.19 -3.93
CA LEU A 3 -7.90 3.18 -3.31
C LEU A 3 -7.98 1.86 -4.08
N THR A 4 -6.85 1.40 -4.60
CA THR A 4 -6.70 0.10 -5.24
C THR A 4 -6.11 -0.90 -4.25
N VAL A 5 -6.76 -2.05 -4.07
CA VAL A 5 -6.28 -3.15 -3.24
C VAL A 5 -5.82 -4.29 -4.14
N TYR A 6 -4.55 -4.64 -4.05
CA TYR A 6 -3.95 -5.77 -4.76
C TYR A 6 -3.81 -6.96 -3.83
N THR A 7 -4.19 -8.15 -4.30
CA THR A 7 -3.94 -9.39 -3.58
C THR A 7 -3.39 -10.48 -4.51
N TRP A 8 -2.35 -11.16 -4.06
CA TRP A 8 -1.74 -12.32 -4.71
C TRP A 8 -2.02 -13.57 -3.89
N LYS A 9 -2.29 -14.69 -4.58
CA LYS A 9 -2.56 -16.01 -3.97
C LYS A 9 -3.74 -16.00 -2.98
N SER A 10 -4.79 -15.27 -3.34
CA SER A 10 -6.05 -15.15 -2.61
C SER A 10 -7.01 -16.33 -2.84
N GLY A 11 -6.60 -17.36 -3.58
CA GLY A 11 -7.38 -18.57 -3.88
C GLY A 11 -8.24 -19.10 -2.73
N SER A 12 -9.55 -19.15 -2.98
CA SER A 12 -10.63 -19.18 -1.98
C SER A 12 -11.10 -20.57 -1.51
N LYS A 13 -10.33 -21.65 -1.70
CA LYS A 13 -10.80 -23.02 -1.37
C LYS A 13 -10.70 -23.37 0.13
N GLY A 14 -11.65 -22.88 0.92
CA GLY A 14 -12.12 -23.44 2.22
C GLY A 14 -11.30 -23.10 3.47
N TRP A 15 -11.53 -23.83 4.58
CA TRP A 15 -10.85 -23.82 5.92
C TRP A 15 -9.28 -23.83 5.87
N ARG A 16 -8.68 -23.78 4.67
CA ARG A 16 -7.28 -24.00 4.35
C ARG A 16 -6.40 -22.74 4.35
N GLY A 17 -6.90 -21.58 4.75
CA GLY A 17 -6.13 -20.32 4.76
C GLY A 17 -4.81 -20.38 5.54
N PHE A 18 -4.74 -21.20 6.60
CA PHE A 18 -3.51 -21.43 7.38
C PHE A 18 -2.64 -22.57 6.84
N LYS A 19 -3.21 -23.48 6.03
CA LYS A 19 -2.43 -24.56 5.40
C LYS A 19 -1.51 -24.03 4.32
N THR A 20 -1.88 -22.96 3.62
CA THR A 20 -1.03 -22.40 2.56
C THR A 20 0.27 -21.84 3.12
N PRO A 21 0.28 -20.97 4.16
CA PRO A 21 1.52 -20.55 4.81
C PRO A 21 2.39 -21.72 5.27
N ILE A 22 1.81 -22.69 5.99
CA ILE A 22 2.54 -23.88 6.46
C ILE A 22 3.11 -24.69 5.28
N LYS A 23 2.30 -24.94 4.25
CA LYS A 23 2.71 -25.70 3.07
C LYS A 23 3.83 -24.98 2.32
N SER A 24 3.73 -23.68 2.14
CA SER A 24 4.75 -22.86 1.48
C SER A 24 6.05 -22.85 2.27
N THR A 25 6.00 -22.79 3.61
CA THR A 25 7.20 -22.94 4.45
C THR A 25 7.81 -24.35 4.35
N LEU A 26 6.99 -25.40 4.41
CA LEU A 26 7.47 -26.78 4.44
C LEU A 26 7.94 -27.29 3.07
N LEU A 27 7.17 -27.03 2.02
CA LEU A 27 7.37 -27.58 0.68
C LEU A 27 7.90 -26.55 -0.33
N GLY A 28 8.16 -25.33 0.14
CA GLY A 28 8.53 -24.20 -0.67
C GLY A 28 7.30 -23.54 -1.30
N GLY A 29 7.45 -22.25 -1.58
CA GLY A 29 6.45 -21.45 -2.26
C GLY A 29 6.13 -20.14 -1.55
N ASN A 30 5.19 -19.38 -2.12
CA ASN A 30 4.75 -18.11 -1.58
C ASN A 30 3.52 -18.28 -0.67
N VAL A 31 3.46 -17.52 0.42
CA VAL A 31 2.31 -17.48 1.35
C VAL A 31 1.20 -16.53 0.89
N GLY A 32 1.46 -15.76 -0.17
CA GLY A 32 0.58 -14.74 -0.72
C GLY A 32 0.86 -13.37 -0.13
N HIS A 33 0.44 -12.34 -0.86
CA HIS A 33 0.79 -10.97 -0.58
C HIS A 33 -0.40 -10.03 -0.80
N ALA A 34 -0.34 -8.86 -0.17
CA ALA A 34 -1.30 -7.80 -0.37
C ALA A 34 -0.63 -6.43 -0.31
N ALA A 35 -1.07 -5.54 -1.17
CA ALA A 35 -0.63 -4.17 -1.19
C ALA A 35 -1.82 -3.26 -1.49
N ILE A 36 -1.64 -1.98 -1.22
CA ILE A 36 -2.61 -0.96 -1.56
C ILE A 36 -1.92 0.18 -2.28
N GLU A 37 -2.70 0.86 -3.10
CA GLU A 37 -2.29 2.06 -3.78
C GLU A 37 -3.40 3.09 -3.66
N LEU A 38 -3.06 4.24 -3.12
CA LEU A 38 -3.98 5.36 -2.99
C LEU A 38 -3.66 6.38 -4.07
N THR A 39 -4.69 6.84 -4.79
CA THR A 39 -4.54 7.81 -5.88
C THR A 39 -5.51 8.98 -5.72
N TRP A 40 -5.03 10.21 -5.91
CA TRP A 40 -5.80 11.44 -5.78
C TRP A 40 -5.35 12.49 -6.83
N PRO A 41 -6.19 13.46 -7.21
CA PRO A 41 -5.86 14.42 -8.28
C PRO A 41 -4.68 15.31 -7.90
N ALA A 42 -3.87 15.71 -8.90
CA ALA A 42 -2.83 16.73 -8.74
C ALA A 42 -3.42 18.13 -9.02
N ASN A 43 -4.28 18.59 -8.11
CA ASN A 43 -4.82 19.96 -8.04
C ASN A 43 -4.33 20.65 -6.77
N GLU A 44 -4.73 21.88 -6.49
CA GLU A 44 -4.26 22.66 -5.32
C GLU A 44 -4.40 21.88 -3.99
N ASP A 45 -5.57 21.27 -3.74
CA ASP A 45 -5.82 20.46 -2.54
C ASP A 45 -4.94 19.20 -2.51
N GLY A 46 -4.73 18.56 -3.67
CA GLY A 46 -3.91 17.37 -3.81
C GLY A 46 -2.42 17.65 -3.68
N ASP A 47 -1.95 18.79 -4.17
CA ASP A 47 -0.58 19.28 -4.02
C ASP A 47 -0.30 19.59 -2.54
N ALA A 48 -1.23 20.23 -1.83
CA ALA A 48 -1.13 20.47 -0.40
C ALA A 48 -1.07 19.15 0.41
N LEU A 49 -1.93 18.19 0.06
CA LEU A 49 -1.94 16.87 0.69
C LEU A 49 -0.62 16.12 0.44
N ALA A 50 -0.13 16.12 -0.80
CA ALA A 50 1.13 15.48 -1.15
C ALA A 50 2.30 16.13 -0.39
N ALA A 51 2.37 17.46 -0.36
CA ALA A 51 3.40 18.19 0.36
C ALA A 51 3.41 17.88 1.87
N LYS A 52 2.24 17.69 2.49
CA LYS A 52 2.12 17.30 3.91
C LYS A 52 2.84 15.98 4.22
N TYR A 53 2.82 15.01 3.31
CA TYR A 53 3.33 13.66 3.56
C TYR A 53 4.61 13.29 2.79
N GLN A 54 5.04 14.12 1.84
CA GLN A 54 6.14 13.80 0.92
C GLN A 54 7.48 13.49 1.60
N ASP A 55 7.78 14.11 2.73
CA ASP A 55 9.03 13.90 3.47
C ASP A 55 8.96 12.74 4.47
N THR A 56 7.86 11.99 4.49
CA THR A 56 7.69 10.88 5.42
C THR A 56 8.61 9.72 5.06
N LYS A 57 9.45 9.31 6.01
CA LYS A 57 10.33 8.17 5.82
C LYS A 57 9.53 6.89 5.56
N GLY A 58 9.81 6.25 4.44
CA GLY A 58 9.22 4.97 4.04
C GLY A 58 7.91 5.09 3.26
N LEU A 59 7.33 6.29 3.12
CA LEU A 59 6.18 6.51 2.27
C LEU A 59 6.62 7.16 0.96
N SER A 60 6.35 6.48 -0.15
CA SER A 60 6.71 6.95 -1.49
C SER A 60 5.50 7.57 -2.16
N ILE A 61 5.52 8.89 -2.37
CA ILE A 61 4.49 9.64 -3.09
C ILE A 61 5.08 10.17 -4.39
N SER A 62 4.38 10.02 -5.51
CA SER A 62 4.80 10.56 -6.81
C SER A 62 3.60 10.91 -7.68
N LYS A 63 3.83 11.61 -8.78
CA LYS A 63 2.84 11.85 -9.84
C LYS A 63 2.89 10.76 -10.91
N ARG A 64 1.74 10.48 -11.53
CA ARG A 64 1.61 9.69 -12.77
C ARG A 64 0.51 10.24 -13.67
N THR A 65 0.58 9.93 -14.96
CA THR A 65 -0.47 10.28 -15.93
C THR A 65 -1.46 9.12 -16.04
N GLU A 66 -2.73 9.37 -15.69
CA GLU A 66 -3.84 8.43 -15.83
C GLU A 66 -4.81 8.86 -16.95
N LEU A 67 -5.38 7.88 -17.65
CA LEU A 67 -6.51 8.11 -18.56
C LEU A 67 -7.81 8.00 -17.76
N VAL A 68 -8.50 9.13 -17.58
CA VAL A 68 -9.79 9.19 -16.91
C VAL A 68 -10.91 9.38 -17.93
N THR A 69 -12.09 8.84 -17.62
CA THR A 69 -13.25 9.01 -18.49
C THR A 69 -13.99 10.30 -18.12
N LYS A 70 -14.17 11.20 -19.08
CA LYS A 70 -14.90 12.46 -18.92
C LYS A 70 -16.12 12.48 -19.83
N LYS A 71 -17.26 12.95 -19.32
CA LYS A 71 -18.47 13.16 -20.12
C LYS A 71 -18.46 14.58 -20.70
N VAL A 72 -18.37 14.69 -22.02
CA VAL A 72 -18.41 15.96 -22.76
C VAL A 72 -19.55 15.85 -23.78
N ASP A 73 -20.52 16.77 -23.72
CA ASP A 73 -21.69 16.80 -24.61
C ASP A 73 -22.44 15.47 -24.72
N GLY A 74 -22.57 14.77 -23.58
CA GLY A 74 -23.26 13.48 -23.51
C GLY A 74 -22.45 12.27 -23.98
N ARG A 75 -21.23 12.47 -24.49
CA ARG A 75 -20.31 11.39 -24.91
C ARG A 75 -19.19 11.21 -23.89
N TYR A 76 -18.75 9.97 -23.70
CA TYR A 76 -17.59 9.66 -22.88
C TYR A 76 -16.32 9.73 -23.72
N MET A 77 -15.35 10.53 -23.27
CA MET A 77 -14.04 10.69 -23.88
C MET A 77 -12.96 10.38 -22.85
N ALA A 78 -11.82 9.86 -23.33
CA ALA A 78 -10.65 9.73 -22.49
C ALA A 78 -9.96 11.11 -22.36
N GLU A 79 -9.64 11.48 -21.12
CA GLU A 79 -8.87 12.67 -20.78
C GLU A 79 -7.61 12.20 -20.03
N GLU A 80 -6.43 12.65 -20.45
CA GLU A 80 -5.22 12.45 -19.66
C GLU A 80 -5.25 13.41 -18.47
N ARG A 81 -4.99 12.87 -17.27
CA ARG A 81 -4.97 13.63 -16.03
C ARG A 81 -3.76 13.23 -15.21
N VAL A 82 -3.09 14.22 -14.62
CA VAL A 82 -2.04 13.97 -13.64
C VAL A 82 -2.66 13.71 -12.28
N VAL A 83 -2.25 12.61 -11.65
CA VAL A 83 -2.67 12.23 -10.32
C VAL A 83 -1.44 11.98 -9.46
N TYR A 84 -1.58 12.21 -8.17
CA TYR A 84 -0.67 11.65 -7.18
C TYR A 84 -1.01 10.19 -6.90
N PHE A 85 0.00 9.44 -6.51
CA PHE A 85 -0.17 8.12 -5.96
C PHE A 85 0.79 7.84 -4.80
N ALA A 86 0.31 7.03 -3.87
CA ALA A 86 1.10 6.44 -2.79
C ALA A 86 0.91 4.92 -2.82
N TYR A 87 1.99 4.19 -3.10
CA TYR A 87 1.99 2.73 -3.05
C TYR A 87 2.49 2.27 -1.67
N PHE A 88 1.74 1.37 -1.03
CA PHE A 88 2.07 0.87 0.29
C PHE A 88 1.98 -0.65 0.36
N SER A 89 3.12 -1.25 0.71
CA SER A 89 3.28 -2.69 0.77
C SER A 89 4.25 -3.08 1.88
N TRP A 90 3.77 -3.79 2.89
CA TRP A 90 4.53 -4.06 4.11
C TRP A 90 5.20 -5.44 4.05
N TRP A 91 6.52 -5.45 3.81
CA TRP A 91 7.31 -6.68 3.68
C TRP A 91 8.28 -6.89 4.84
N PRO A 92 8.73 -8.13 5.11
CA PRO A 92 9.81 -8.36 6.07
C PRO A 92 11.15 -7.82 5.56
N GLY A 93 11.81 -6.98 6.37
CA GLY A 93 13.04 -6.26 6.01
C GLY A 93 14.08 -6.22 7.14
N ALA A 94 15.30 -5.80 6.81
CA ALA A 94 16.45 -5.82 7.74
C ALA A 94 16.44 -4.67 8.76
N VAL A 95 15.83 -3.53 8.43
CA VAL A 95 15.74 -2.34 9.30
C VAL A 95 14.35 -2.32 9.94
N ASN A 96 14.26 -2.32 11.28
CA ASN A 96 13.00 -2.38 12.03
C ASN A 96 12.08 -3.59 11.73
N GLY A 97 12.59 -4.61 11.05
CA GLY A 97 11.86 -5.83 10.73
C GLY A 97 10.91 -5.72 9.54
N HIS A 98 10.86 -4.60 8.82
CA HIS A 98 10.05 -4.44 7.62
C HIS A 98 10.67 -3.50 6.57
N HIS A 99 10.20 -3.57 5.32
CA HIS A 99 10.51 -2.61 4.26
C HIS A 99 9.24 -2.33 3.44
N ILE A 100 9.18 -1.15 2.84
CA ILE A 100 8.08 -0.76 1.95
C ILE A 100 8.53 -1.02 0.52
N ASN A 101 7.86 -1.95 -0.15
CA ASN A 101 8.13 -2.28 -1.56
C ASN A 101 7.37 -1.33 -2.49
N ASN A 102 7.85 -1.23 -3.73
CA ASN A 102 7.03 -0.76 -4.86
C ASN A 102 6.30 -1.93 -5.58
N PHE A 103 5.43 -1.60 -6.53
CA PHE A 103 4.61 -2.59 -7.24
C PHE A 103 5.44 -3.63 -8.01
N GLN A 104 6.54 -3.22 -8.63
CA GLN A 104 7.41 -4.14 -9.37
C GLN A 104 8.18 -5.07 -8.44
N GLU A 105 8.66 -4.58 -7.30
CA GLU A 105 9.30 -5.40 -6.28
C GLU A 105 8.35 -6.48 -5.78
N ASP A 106 7.09 -6.15 -5.54
CA ASP A 106 6.04 -7.09 -5.17
C ASP A 106 5.80 -8.12 -6.28
N SER A 107 5.53 -7.67 -7.50
CA SER A 107 5.29 -8.55 -8.64
C SER A 107 6.47 -9.48 -8.90
N SER A 108 7.70 -8.99 -8.74
CA SER A 108 8.94 -9.75 -8.93
C SER A 108 9.17 -10.73 -7.78
N ALA A 109 8.91 -10.34 -6.53
CA ALA A 109 9.01 -11.20 -5.36
C ALA A 109 7.99 -12.33 -5.44
N GLU A 110 6.74 -12.01 -5.81
CA GLU A 110 5.69 -13.00 -6.02
C GLU A 110 6.08 -14.00 -7.09
N TRP A 111 6.64 -13.51 -8.20
CA TRP A 111 7.19 -14.38 -9.22
C TRP A 111 8.33 -15.24 -8.71
N ARG A 112 9.36 -14.71 -8.03
CA ARG A 112 10.51 -15.53 -7.61
C ARG A 112 10.11 -16.71 -6.72
N HIS A 113 9.20 -16.47 -5.79
CA HIS A 113 8.84 -17.44 -4.76
C HIS A 113 7.65 -18.32 -5.14
N GLU A 114 6.99 -18.08 -6.27
CA GLU A 114 5.89 -18.94 -6.71
C GLU A 114 6.39 -20.28 -7.29
N PRO A 115 5.93 -21.43 -6.74
CA PRO A 115 6.10 -22.72 -7.38
C PRO A 115 5.12 -22.79 -8.56
N GLY A 116 5.53 -22.24 -9.69
CA GLY A 116 4.71 -22.17 -10.90
C GLY A 116 4.47 -23.56 -11.50
N GLU A 117 3.41 -23.69 -12.29
CA GLU A 117 3.25 -24.86 -13.15
C GLU A 117 4.42 -24.93 -14.14
N LYS A 118 4.89 -26.15 -14.41
CA LYS A 118 5.94 -26.36 -15.40
C LYS A 118 5.41 -25.88 -16.75
N MET A 119 6.08 -24.91 -17.36
CA MET A 119 5.73 -24.43 -18.70
C MET A 119 5.69 -25.62 -19.67
N ALA A 120 4.57 -25.76 -20.40
CA ALA A 120 4.46 -26.84 -21.38
C ALA A 120 5.51 -26.65 -22.50
N THR A 121 6.15 -27.75 -22.92
CA THR A 121 7.27 -27.74 -23.87
C THR A 121 6.98 -26.99 -25.18
N ARG A 122 5.72 -27.00 -25.64
CA ARG A 122 5.30 -26.24 -26.84
C ARG A 122 5.45 -24.72 -26.70
N TYR A 123 5.15 -24.18 -25.51
CA TYR A 123 5.33 -22.75 -25.24
C TYR A 123 6.80 -22.41 -25.01
N HIS A 124 7.55 -23.35 -24.45
CA HIS A 124 8.98 -23.19 -24.22
C HIS A 124 9.74 -22.87 -25.51
N ARG A 125 9.49 -23.62 -26.59
CA ARG A 125 10.10 -23.35 -27.90
C ARG A 125 9.59 -22.04 -28.51
N GLY A 126 8.31 -21.71 -28.30
CA GLY A 126 7.73 -20.47 -28.81
C GLY A 126 8.30 -19.20 -28.16
N PHE A 127 8.59 -19.23 -26.86
CA PHE A 127 9.10 -18.08 -26.12
C PHE A 127 10.62 -17.96 -26.14
N PHE A 128 11.35 -19.08 -26.05
CA PHE A 128 12.80 -19.09 -25.88
C PHE A 128 13.56 -19.59 -27.12
N GLY A 129 12.86 -20.08 -28.15
CA GLY A 129 13.50 -20.65 -29.32
C GLY A 129 14.20 -21.99 -29.04
N GLU A 130 15.29 -22.24 -29.77
CA GLU A 130 16.18 -23.40 -29.57
C GLU A 130 17.41 -23.07 -28.72
N GLU A 131 17.55 -21.82 -28.30
CA GLU A 131 18.69 -21.32 -27.52
C GLU A 131 18.58 -21.62 -26.02
N GLU A 132 19.65 -21.32 -25.27
CA GLU A 132 19.65 -21.45 -23.82
C GLU A 132 18.67 -20.46 -23.17
N ILE A 133 17.84 -20.97 -22.26
CA ILE A 133 16.87 -20.16 -21.51
C ILE A 133 17.62 -19.10 -20.71
N PRO A 134 17.30 -17.80 -20.87
CA PRO A 134 17.94 -16.74 -20.10
C PRO A 134 17.77 -16.96 -18.60
N SER A 135 18.82 -16.70 -17.82
CA SER A 135 18.82 -16.87 -16.36
C SER A 135 17.70 -16.10 -15.67
N ALA A 136 17.29 -14.94 -16.22
CA ALA A 136 16.16 -14.16 -15.73
C ALA A 136 14.83 -14.93 -15.71
N ASN A 137 14.67 -15.97 -16.54
CA ASN A 137 13.48 -16.81 -16.64
C ASN A 137 13.59 -18.10 -15.82
N LYS A 138 14.65 -18.25 -15.02
CA LYS A 138 14.87 -19.36 -14.09
C LYS A 138 14.72 -18.83 -12.67
N THR A 139 13.99 -19.56 -11.82
CA THR A 139 13.94 -19.29 -10.38
C THR A 139 14.14 -20.57 -9.60
N VAL A 140 14.65 -20.46 -8.38
CA VAL A 140 14.81 -21.59 -7.47
C VAL A 140 13.81 -21.44 -6.34
N VAL A 141 12.94 -22.43 -6.18
CA VAL A 141 12.01 -22.50 -5.05
C VAL A 141 12.58 -23.47 -4.02
N LYS A 142 12.72 -22.96 -2.79
CA LYS A 142 13.24 -23.71 -1.64
C LYS A 142 12.15 -23.96 -0.61
N GLY A 143 12.09 -25.18 -0.08
CA GLY A 143 11.25 -25.56 1.05
C GLY A 143 12.08 -26.14 2.17
N ALA A 144 11.57 -26.13 3.41
CA ALA A 144 12.27 -26.75 4.54
C ALA A 144 12.44 -28.28 4.39
N LEU A 145 11.53 -28.94 3.67
CA LEU A 145 11.48 -30.39 3.48
C LEU A 145 11.71 -30.84 2.03
N VAL A 146 12.04 -29.93 1.11
CA VAL A 146 12.18 -30.22 -0.32
C VAL A 146 13.49 -29.63 -0.81
N ALA A 147 14.27 -30.42 -1.55
CA ALA A 147 15.49 -29.95 -2.20
C ALA A 147 15.17 -28.81 -3.17
N ASP A 148 16.14 -27.90 -3.33
CA ASP A 148 16.03 -26.74 -4.22
C ASP A 148 15.54 -27.17 -5.61
N LYS A 149 14.41 -26.59 -6.04
CA LYS A 149 13.79 -26.92 -7.31
C LYS A 149 13.89 -25.72 -8.24
N GLU A 150 14.68 -25.86 -9.30
CA GLU A 150 14.68 -24.88 -10.39
C GLU A 150 13.40 -24.99 -11.22
N ILE A 151 12.79 -23.84 -11.50
CA ILE A 151 11.58 -23.70 -12.29
C ILE A 151 11.85 -22.66 -13.37
N VAL A 152 11.51 -23.02 -14.61
CA VAL A 152 11.54 -22.12 -15.77
C VAL A 152 10.15 -21.53 -15.98
N LYS A 153 10.07 -20.20 -16.03
CA LYS A 153 8.86 -19.44 -16.33
C LYS A 153 9.23 -18.09 -16.94
N VAL A 154 8.33 -17.49 -17.72
CA VAL A 154 8.56 -16.16 -18.29
C VAL A 154 8.54 -15.13 -17.16
N PHE A 155 9.62 -14.38 -17.01
CA PHE A 155 9.72 -13.30 -16.03
C PHE A 155 9.06 -12.02 -16.50
N GLY A 156 9.17 -11.70 -17.79
CA GLY A 156 8.46 -10.56 -18.33
C GLY A 156 8.45 -10.50 -19.84
N VAL A 157 7.57 -9.64 -20.34
CA VAL A 157 7.36 -9.34 -21.74
C VAL A 157 7.33 -7.82 -21.89
N ASP A 158 8.17 -7.30 -22.77
CA ASP A 158 8.12 -5.90 -23.18
C ASP A 158 7.06 -5.77 -24.29
N HIS A 159 6.33 -4.65 -24.28
CA HIS A 159 5.29 -4.33 -25.26
C HIS A 159 5.73 -3.12 -26.10
N PRO A 160 6.49 -3.31 -27.19
CA PRO A 160 7.00 -2.21 -28.01
C PRO A 160 5.91 -1.26 -28.52
N SER A 161 4.69 -1.77 -28.74
CA SER A 161 3.54 -0.97 -29.19
C SER A 161 2.99 -0.02 -28.13
N LEU A 162 3.37 -0.18 -26.86
CA LEU A 162 2.96 0.68 -25.75
C LEU A 162 4.08 1.64 -25.32
N VAL A 163 5.26 1.56 -25.95
CA VAL A 163 6.38 2.44 -25.64
C VAL A 163 6.02 3.86 -26.05
N LYS A 164 5.92 4.73 -25.04
CA LYS A 164 5.84 6.18 -25.21
C LYS A 164 7.18 6.78 -24.81
N ASP A 165 7.47 7.98 -25.30
CA ASP A 165 8.59 8.76 -24.77
C ASP A 165 8.24 9.25 -23.36
N LEU A 166 9.20 9.16 -22.43
CA LEU A 166 9.04 9.69 -21.08
C LEU A 166 8.92 11.21 -21.12
N GLU A 167 9.62 11.86 -22.04
CA GLU A 167 9.62 13.32 -22.18
C GLU A 167 8.24 13.86 -22.61
N ASP A 168 7.38 12.99 -23.16
CA ASP A 168 6.00 13.30 -23.53
C ASP A 168 5.00 13.05 -22.38
N ASP A 169 5.41 12.45 -21.26
CA ASP A 169 4.50 12.17 -20.13
C ASP A 169 4.20 13.45 -19.33
N LEU A 170 2.91 13.78 -19.22
CA LEU A 170 2.46 15.02 -18.59
C LEU A 170 2.89 15.13 -17.11
N ALA A 171 2.83 14.04 -16.36
CA ALA A 171 3.27 14.02 -14.96
C ALA A 171 4.77 14.26 -14.85
N TYR A 172 5.56 13.64 -15.72
CA TYR A 172 7.01 13.87 -15.77
C TYR A 172 7.34 15.33 -16.11
N GLN A 173 6.70 15.90 -17.13
CA GLN A 173 6.88 17.31 -17.51
C GLN A 173 6.56 18.26 -16.36
N GLN A 174 5.45 18.04 -15.62
CA GLN A 174 5.10 18.85 -14.46
C GLN A 174 6.16 18.77 -13.35
N LEU A 175 6.70 17.58 -13.09
CA LEU A 175 7.74 17.38 -12.07
C LEU A 175 9.05 18.08 -12.45
N ILE A 176 9.46 17.99 -13.73
CA ILE A 176 10.66 18.65 -14.24
C ILE A 176 10.51 20.16 -14.19
N ALA A 177 9.41 20.72 -14.70
CA ALA A 177 9.14 22.16 -14.65
C ALA A 177 9.20 22.69 -13.22
N ARG A 178 8.58 21.99 -12.26
CA ARG A 178 8.61 22.39 -10.84
C ARG A 178 10.02 22.30 -10.24
N GLN A 179 10.81 21.30 -10.62
CA GLN A 179 12.20 21.20 -10.19
C GLN A 179 13.03 22.37 -10.73
N GLU A 180 12.87 22.73 -12.00
CA GLU A 180 13.57 23.86 -12.62
C GLU A 180 13.23 25.19 -11.93
N GLU A 181 11.95 25.42 -11.62
CA GLU A 181 11.51 26.59 -10.85
C GLU A 181 12.22 26.70 -9.50
N LEU A 182 12.30 25.60 -8.74
CA LEU A 182 12.92 25.59 -7.42
C LEU A 182 14.45 25.72 -7.49
N VAL A 183 15.07 25.13 -8.50
CA VAL A 183 16.52 25.32 -8.75
C VAL A 183 16.80 26.78 -9.07
N ALA A 184 16.00 27.41 -9.94
CA ALA A 184 16.14 28.83 -10.25
C ALA A 184 15.90 29.72 -9.02
N GLU A 185 14.92 29.38 -8.17
CA GLU A 185 14.69 30.07 -6.89
C GLU A 185 15.91 29.95 -5.97
N ASN A 186 16.46 28.75 -5.81
CA ASN A 186 17.65 28.49 -4.99
C ASN A 186 18.87 29.26 -5.51
N ASP A 187 19.09 29.27 -6.82
CA ASP A 187 20.21 29.99 -7.45
C ASP A 187 20.09 31.50 -7.24
N ARG A 188 18.86 32.05 -7.29
CA ARG A 188 18.60 33.45 -6.99
C ARG A 188 18.92 33.79 -5.53
N LEU A 189 18.50 32.96 -4.58
CA LEU A 189 18.80 33.14 -3.15
C LEU A 189 20.31 33.04 -2.89
N ALA A 190 20.98 32.06 -3.48
CA ALA A 190 22.43 31.89 -3.38
C ALA A 190 23.19 33.08 -3.99
N ALA A 191 22.75 33.59 -5.13
CA ALA A 191 23.34 34.77 -5.76
C ALA A 191 23.20 36.02 -4.86
N LYS A 192 22.03 36.23 -4.25
CA LYS A 192 21.83 37.33 -3.28
C LYS A 192 22.76 37.19 -2.07
N GLY A 193 22.87 35.99 -1.50
CA GLY A 193 23.80 35.73 -0.39
C GLY A 193 25.27 35.97 -0.77
N LYS A 194 25.65 35.64 -2.01
CA LYS A 194 26.99 35.93 -2.54
C LYS A 194 27.25 37.43 -2.67
N ILE A 195 26.29 38.19 -3.23
CA ILE A 195 26.38 39.65 -3.34
C ILE A 195 26.59 40.29 -1.97
N PHE A 196 25.83 39.86 -0.95
CA PHE A 196 25.99 40.36 0.41
C PHE A 196 27.36 40.01 1.02
N SER A 197 27.87 38.81 0.76
CA SER A 197 29.20 38.39 1.21
C SER A 197 30.32 39.24 0.59
N GLU A 198 30.20 39.58 -0.70
CA GLU A 198 31.12 40.48 -1.40
C GLU A 198 31.02 41.92 -0.85
N GLU A 199 29.81 42.38 -0.56
CA GLU A 199 29.56 43.68 0.09
C GLU A 199 30.23 43.79 1.46
N ILE A 200 30.16 42.75 2.30
CA ILE A 200 30.87 42.72 3.60
C ILE A 200 32.37 42.92 3.40
N ALA A 201 32.98 42.20 2.45
CA ALA A 201 34.40 42.29 2.16
C ALA A 201 34.80 43.67 1.61
N ASN A 202 33.97 44.27 0.74
CA ASN A 202 34.22 45.60 0.19
C ASN A 202 34.06 46.70 1.24
N ALA A 203 33.00 46.65 2.05
CA ALA A 203 32.77 47.59 3.14
C ALA A 203 33.93 47.58 4.15
N GLN A 204 34.44 46.39 4.49
CA GLN A 204 35.62 46.24 5.36
C GLN A 204 36.88 46.83 4.74
N ARG A 205 37.12 46.64 3.43
CA ARG A 205 38.28 47.20 2.71
C ARG A 205 38.22 48.74 2.65
N GLU A 206 37.03 49.29 2.50
CA GLU A 206 36.78 50.72 2.31
C GLU A 206 36.59 51.48 3.64
N GLY A 207 36.48 50.76 4.78
CA GLY A 207 36.27 51.38 6.10
C GLY A 207 34.88 52.02 6.24
N ARG A 208 33.88 51.54 5.50
CA ARG A 208 32.50 52.04 5.53
C ARG A 208 31.54 51.03 6.18
N PRO A 209 30.35 51.44 6.66
CA PRO A 209 29.35 50.49 7.13
C PRO A 209 28.86 49.56 6.01
N VAL A 210 28.51 48.33 6.39
CA VAL A 210 27.94 47.30 5.50
C VAL A 210 26.51 47.69 5.10
N ASN A 211 26.17 47.60 3.81
CA ASN A 211 24.80 47.80 3.36
C ASN A 211 23.91 46.58 3.70
N GLN A 212 23.08 46.72 4.72
CA GLN A 212 22.19 45.66 5.21
C GLN A 212 21.01 45.36 4.26
N GLU A 213 20.67 46.25 3.32
CA GLU A 213 19.58 46.02 2.36
C GLU A 213 19.90 44.88 1.37
N LEU A 214 21.19 44.59 1.18
CA LEU A 214 21.66 43.50 0.33
C LEU A 214 21.60 42.13 1.04
N ASN A 215 21.40 42.12 2.36
CA ASN A 215 21.29 40.88 3.12
C ASN A 215 20.02 40.12 2.74
N LEU A 216 20.04 38.81 2.96
CA LEU A 216 18.83 38.00 2.93
C LEU A 216 17.95 38.42 4.13
N THR A 217 16.65 38.52 3.88
CA THR A 217 15.63 38.68 4.93
C THR A 217 15.51 37.38 5.74
N GLU A 218 14.91 37.45 6.94
CA GLU A 218 14.65 36.25 7.75
C GLU A 218 13.82 35.21 6.98
N ASP A 219 12.81 35.66 6.23
CA ASP A 219 11.98 34.79 5.38
C ASP A 219 12.78 34.13 4.25
N GLU A 220 13.70 34.86 3.61
CA GLU A 220 14.56 34.31 2.55
C GLU A 220 15.57 33.29 3.10
N TYR A 221 16.12 33.53 4.30
CA TYR A 221 16.96 32.57 5.00
C TYR A 221 16.18 31.28 5.29
N ALA A 222 14.98 31.39 5.87
CA ALA A 222 14.12 30.24 6.12
C ALA A 222 13.73 29.51 4.82
N ARG A 223 13.45 30.25 3.75
CA ARG A 223 13.10 29.68 2.44
C ARG A 223 14.24 28.88 1.83
N THR A 224 15.49 29.26 2.04
CA THR A 224 16.67 28.56 1.47
C THR A 224 16.71 27.09 1.93
N GLU A 225 16.47 26.81 3.21
CA GLU A 225 16.43 25.44 3.74
C GLU A 225 15.22 24.65 3.24
N VAL A 226 14.07 25.32 3.09
CA VAL A 226 12.84 24.71 2.58
C VAL A 226 12.99 24.32 1.11
N VAL A 227 13.51 25.23 0.26
CA VAL A 227 13.72 24.98 -1.18
C VAL A 227 14.63 23.78 -1.42
N ILE A 228 15.73 23.66 -0.67
CA ILE A 228 16.64 22.52 -0.80
C ILE A 228 15.93 21.19 -0.47
N ARG A 229 15.08 21.19 0.57
CA ARG A 229 14.26 20.01 0.91
C ARG A 229 13.27 19.69 -0.20
N GLU A 230 12.53 20.68 -0.71
CA GLU A 230 11.58 20.51 -1.83
C GLU A 230 12.27 19.96 -3.09
N ILE A 231 13.47 20.45 -3.44
CA ILE A 231 14.26 19.96 -4.58
C ILE A 231 14.61 18.47 -4.39
N ASN A 232 15.09 18.09 -3.20
CA ASN A 232 15.46 16.70 -2.92
C ASN A 232 14.24 15.78 -2.95
N ALA A 233 13.12 16.25 -2.40
CA ALA A 233 11.87 15.52 -2.41
C ALA A 233 11.34 15.34 -3.84
N LEU A 234 11.42 16.37 -4.70
CA LEU A 234 11.07 16.25 -6.12
C LEU A 234 11.98 15.31 -6.90
N ARG A 235 13.28 15.28 -6.60
CA ARG A 235 14.19 14.29 -7.22
C ARG A 235 13.74 12.86 -6.92
N GLN A 236 13.25 12.60 -5.71
CA GLN A 236 12.68 11.30 -5.36
C GLN A 236 11.39 11.02 -6.15
N GLN A 237 10.47 11.99 -6.24
CA GLN A 237 9.26 11.83 -7.07
C GLN A 237 9.60 11.57 -8.53
N ILE A 238 10.53 12.32 -9.12
CA ILE A 238 10.98 12.12 -10.50
C ILE A 238 11.52 10.70 -10.71
N ASN A 239 12.31 10.18 -9.76
CA ASN A 239 12.80 8.81 -9.86
C ASN A 239 11.65 7.80 -9.81
N ILE A 240 10.71 7.94 -8.87
CA ILE A 240 9.54 7.06 -8.76
C ILE A 240 8.68 7.14 -10.03
N CYS A 241 8.45 8.34 -10.58
CA CYS A 241 7.74 8.56 -11.83
C CYS A 241 8.42 7.86 -13.01
N LYS A 242 9.76 7.89 -13.09
CA LYS A 242 10.53 7.16 -14.12
C LYS A 242 10.37 5.65 -13.99
N LEU A 243 10.41 5.14 -12.77
CA LEU A 243 10.16 3.72 -12.49
C LEU A 243 8.75 3.32 -12.93
N ASP A 244 7.71 4.00 -12.45
CA ASP A 244 6.30 3.77 -12.83
C ASP A 244 6.11 3.84 -14.35
N PHE A 245 6.63 4.87 -15.01
CA PHE A 245 6.52 5.01 -16.46
C PHE A 245 7.17 3.83 -17.20
N SER A 246 8.33 3.38 -16.74
CA SER A 246 9.03 2.25 -17.33
C SER A 246 8.30 0.91 -17.18
N GLU A 247 7.33 0.84 -16.25
CA GLU A 247 6.50 -0.34 -16.02
C GLU A 247 5.29 -0.37 -16.96
N ARG A 248 4.78 0.78 -17.44
CA ARG A 248 3.55 0.84 -18.25
C ARG A 248 3.61 0.07 -19.58
N HIS A 249 4.80 -0.13 -20.12
CA HIS A 249 5.03 -0.89 -21.36
C HIS A 249 5.62 -2.29 -21.12
N ARG A 250 5.65 -2.75 -19.86
CA ARG A 250 6.24 -4.04 -19.49
C ARG A 250 5.29 -4.85 -18.60
N SER A 251 5.09 -6.11 -18.92
CA SER A 251 4.49 -7.06 -17.98
C SER A 251 5.60 -7.84 -17.32
N ARG A 252 5.86 -7.57 -16.03
CA ARG A 252 6.93 -8.25 -15.25
C ARG A 252 6.37 -8.93 -14.01
N GLY A 253 7.00 -10.04 -13.66
CA GLY A 253 6.69 -10.81 -12.47
C GLY A 253 5.31 -11.47 -12.56
N GLN A 254 4.67 -11.62 -11.41
CA GLN A 254 3.35 -12.23 -11.27
C GLN A 254 2.33 -11.11 -11.01
N ALA A 255 1.34 -10.99 -11.89
CA ALA A 255 0.25 -10.02 -11.69
C ALA A 255 -0.61 -10.39 -10.47
N PRO A 256 -1.24 -9.40 -9.80
CA PRO A 256 -2.22 -9.64 -8.75
C PRO A 256 -3.32 -10.59 -9.23
N GLU A 257 -3.75 -11.51 -8.36
CA GLU A 257 -4.86 -12.42 -8.65
C GLU A 257 -6.20 -11.66 -8.63
N HIS A 258 -6.32 -10.70 -7.71
CA HIS A 258 -7.47 -9.81 -7.63
C HIS A 258 -7.02 -8.37 -7.41
N VAL A 259 -7.83 -7.46 -7.97
CA VAL A 259 -7.70 -6.02 -7.84
C VAL A 259 -9.08 -5.48 -7.45
N VAL A 260 -9.19 -4.79 -6.33
CA VAL A 260 -10.45 -4.19 -5.85
C VAL A 260 -10.27 -2.69 -5.72
N ASN A 261 -11.13 -1.92 -6.40
CA ASN A 261 -11.11 -0.46 -6.35
C ASN A 261 -12.17 0.04 -5.39
N LEU A 262 -11.79 0.89 -4.44
CA LEU A 262 -12.65 1.49 -3.44
C LEU A 262 -12.66 3.01 -3.62
N PRO A 263 -13.84 3.64 -3.66
CA PRO A 263 -13.95 5.08 -3.88
C PRO A 263 -13.44 5.86 -2.66
N THR A 264 -12.87 7.04 -2.92
CA THR A 264 -12.35 7.94 -1.88
C THR A 264 -12.91 9.35 -2.04
N ASP A 265 -12.91 10.13 -0.96
CA ASP A 265 -13.42 11.51 -0.95
C ASP A 265 -12.73 12.44 -1.97
N LYS A 266 -11.52 12.08 -2.42
CA LYS A 266 -10.73 12.81 -3.42
C LYS A 266 -10.73 12.16 -4.80
N ASP A 267 -11.50 11.11 -5.06
CA ASP A 267 -11.49 10.42 -6.35
C ASP A 267 -12.25 11.15 -7.49
N GLY A 268 -12.92 12.27 -7.17
CA GLY A 268 -13.68 13.08 -8.12
C GLY A 268 -14.98 12.43 -8.61
N THR A 269 -15.44 11.33 -7.99
CA THR A 269 -16.71 10.67 -8.34
C THR A 269 -17.93 11.42 -7.85
N GLY A 270 -17.78 12.26 -6.82
CA GLY A 270 -18.89 12.97 -6.17
C GLY A 270 -19.83 12.06 -5.38
N MET A 271 -19.37 10.86 -5.02
CA MET A 271 -20.10 9.94 -4.14
C MET A 271 -20.19 10.51 -2.71
N GLU A 272 -21.31 10.28 -2.03
CA GLU A 272 -21.53 10.71 -0.65
C GLU A 272 -20.79 9.79 0.34
N PHE A 273 -20.79 8.48 0.08
CA PHE A 273 -20.15 7.46 0.91
C PHE A 273 -18.85 7.00 0.28
N THR A 274 -17.74 7.56 0.76
CA THR A 274 -16.39 7.27 0.28
C THR A 274 -15.42 7.10 1.44
N LEU A 275 -14.26 6.48 1.18
CA LEU A 275 -13.18 6.41 2.15
C LEU A 275 -12.45 7.75 2.26
N ASP A 276 -12.00 8.10 3.47
CA ASP A 276 -11.24 9.31 3.74
C ASP A 276 -9.77 9.14 3.31
N THR A 277 -9.36 9.89 2.29
CA THR A 277 -8.02 9.80 1.68
C THR A 277 -6.92 10.18 2.68
N GLU A 278 -7.13 11.23 3.47
CA GLU A 278 -6.10 11.76 4.37
C GLU A 278 -5.85 10.81 5.56
N SER A 279 -6.90 10.29 6.20
CA SER A 279 -6.81 9.32 7.29
C SER A 279 -6.10 8.03 6.85
N MET A 280 -6.27 7.62 5.59
CA MET A 280 -5.52 6.50 5.02
C MET A 280 -4.03 6.82 4.89
N LEU A 281 -3.66 8.02 4.44
CA LEU A 281 -2.25 8.45 4.38
C LEU A 281 -1.65 8.54 5.78
N GLU A 282 -2.37 9.10 6.76
CA GLU A 282 -1.92 9.17 8.15
C GLU A 282 -1.66 7.77 8.72
N GLU A 283 -2.51 6.79 8.40
CA GLU A 283 -2.29 5.41 8.82
C GLU A 283 -1.11 4.76 8.10
N MET A 284 -0.89 5.05 6.82
CA MET A 284 0.32 4.60 6.11
C MET A 284 1.58 5.14 6.80
N VAL A 285 1.62 6.45 7.11
CA VAL A 285 2.71 7.11 7.83
C VAL A 285 2.94 6.46 9.20
N ARG A 286 1.87 6.30 9.98
CA ARG A 286 1.95 5.67 11.31
C ARG A 286 2.52 4.26 11.23
N LEU A 287 2.17 3.52 10.18
CA LEU A 287 2.71 2.20 9.94
C LEU A 287 4.19 2.26 9.56
N THR A 288 4.62 3.11 8.63
CA THR A 288 6.05 3.20 8.24
C THR A 288 6.97 3.56 9.40
N GLU A 289 6.45 4.29 10.39
CA GLU A 289 7.17 4.66 11.61
C GLU A 289 7.05 3.61 12.74
N SER A 290 6.24 2.57 12.55
CA SER A 290 6.00 1.55 13.56
C SER A 290 7.27 0.77 13.89
N THR A 291 7.51 0.58 15.19
CA THR A 291 8.58 -0.29 15.71
C THR A 291 8.17 -1.78 15.74
N ASP A 292 6.91 -2.09 15.39
CA ASP A 292 6.42 -3.45 15.38
C ASP A 292 7.10 -4.26 14.27
N LYS A 293 7.64 -5.42 14.65
CA LYS A 293 8.28 -6.32 13.71
C LYS A 293 7.24 -6.98 12.81
N TYR A 294 7.60 -7.18 11.54
CA TYR A 294 6.82 -8.01 10.63
C TYR A 294 6.53 -9.37 11.27
N SER A 295 5.27 -9.78 11.23
CA SER A 295 4.83 -11.08 11.75
C SER A 295 3.74 -11.64 10.87
N PHE A 296 3.98 -12.81 10.28
CA PHE A 296 3.01 -13.55 9.47
C PHE A 296 1.66 -13.75 10.18
N CYS A 297 1.67 -13.84 11.51
CA CYS A 297 0.49 -14.14 12.33
C CYS A 297 -0.06 -12.93 13.09
N ARG A 298 0.49 -11.72 12.92
CA ARG A 298 0.02 -10.53 13.65
C ARG A 298 0.02 -9.27 12.80
N LEU A 299 1.18 -8.88 12.28
CA LEU A 299 1.37 -7.66 11.50
C LEU A 299 2.07 -8.01 10.19
N ASN A 300 1.27 -8.45 9.22
CA ASN A 300 1.69 -8.80 7.87
C ASN A 300 1.10 -7.80 6.86
N CYS A 301 1.48 -7.94 5.59
CA CYS A 301 1.02 -7.10 4.49
C CYS A 301 -0.51 -6.97 4.36
N SER A 302 -1.24 -8.07 4.54
CA SER A 302 -2.71 -8.05 4.48
C SER A 302 -3.34 -7.36 5.68
N THR A 303 -2.70 -7.45 6.85
CA THR A 303 -3.19 -6.83 8.07
C THR A 303 -2.95 -5.33 8.06
N THR A 304 -1.78 -4.88 7.59
CA THR A 304 -1.49 -3.45 7.43
C THR A 304 -2.36 -2.81 6.35
N ALA A 305 -2.55 -3.47 5.20
CA ALA A 305 -3.52 -3.03 4.19
C ALA A 305 -4.95 -2.87 4.76
N ALA A 306 -5.40 -3.83 5.58
CA ALA A 306 -6.71 -3.74 6.24
C ALA A 306 -6.80 -2.60 7.27
N GLN A 307 -5.70 -2.30 7.97
CA GLN A 307 -5.63 -1.17 8.90
C GLN A 307 -5.77 0.16 8.16
N VAL A 308 -5.07 0.33 7.04
CA VAL A 308 -5.21 1.52 6.19
C VAL A 308 -6.63 1.66 5.65
N ILE A 309 -7.21 0.60 5.06
CA ILE A 309 -8.62 0.64 4.59
C ILE A 309 -9.58 1.04 5.73
N ARG A 310 -9.35 0.52 6.95
CA ARG A 310 -10.17 0.85 8.11
C ARG A 310 -10.01 2.30 8.54
N ALA A 311 -8.82 2.87 8.47
CA ALA A 311 -8.57 4.27 8.83
C ALA A 311 -9.36 5.23 7.94
N GLY A 312 -9.58 4.87 6.67
CA GLY A 312 -10.45 5.61 5.76
C GLY A 312 -11.95 5.53 6.07
N VAL A 313 -12.39 4.74 7.07
CA VAL A 313 -13.82 4.67 7.43
C VAL A 313 -14.11 5.63 8.59
N ASP A 314 -14.61 6.81 8.26
CA ASP A 314 -15.03 7.81 9.24
C ASP A 314 -16.28 7.38 10.03
N ASN A 315 -16.67 8.17 11.04
CA ASN A 315 -17.83 7.86 11.87
C ASN A 315 -19.14 7.88 11.07
N THR A 316 -19.27 8.79 10.11
CA THR A 316 -20.47 8.94 9.28
C THR A 316 -20.70 7.69 8.43
N LEU A 317 -19.66 7.28 7.72
CA LEU A 317 -19.64 6.07 6.90
C LEU A 317 -19.79 4.82 7.77
N HIS A 318 -19.17 4.78 8.95
CA HIS A 318 -19.31 3.66 9.88
C HIS A 318 -20.77 3.42 10.28
N VAL A 319 -21.51 4.48 10.61
CA VAL A 319 -22.94 4.42 10.98
C VAL A 319 -23.76 3.93 9.78
N ALA A 320 -23.58 4.52 8.61
CA ALA A 320 -24.30 4.15 7.39
C ALA A 320 -24.06 2.67 7.00
N MET A 321 -22.80 2.21 7.04
CA MET A 321 -22.47 0.81 6.77
C MET A 321 -23.12 -0.15 7.77
N LYS A 322 -23.23 0.25 9.04
CA LYS A 322 -23.84 -0.57 10.09
C LYS A 322 -25.34 -0.78 9.87
N GLU A 323 -26.03 0.23 9.38
CA GLU A 323 -27.44 0.15 8.99
C GLU A 323 -27.65 -0.85 7.84
N GLU A 324 -26.71 -0.93 6.91
CA GLU A 324 -26.65 -1.95 5.84
C GLU A 324 -26.13 -3.33 6.32
N GLY A 325 -25.92 -3.52 7.62
CA GLY A 325 -25.45 -4.79 8.20
C GLY A 325 -23.95 -5.08 8.07
N PHE A 326 -23.17 -4.13 7.55
CA PHE A 326 -21.72 -4.20 7.47
C PHE A 326 -21.07 -3.43 8.63
N SER A 327 -20.10 -4.03 9.32
CA SER A 327 -19.39 -3.34 10.42
C SER A 327 -17.94 -3.13 10.03
N ALA A 328 -17.48 -1.89 10.00
CA ALA A 328 -16.08 -1.54 9.70
C ALA A 328 -15.10 -2.26 10.63
N SER A 329 -15.49 -2.56 11.88
CA SER A 329 -14.67 -3.34 12.80
C SER A 329 -14.33 -4.75 12.29
N LYS A 330 -15.17 -5.34 11.41
CA LYS A 330 -14.90 -6.63 10.74
C LYS A 330 -13.69 -6.55 9.80
N LEU A 331 -13.27 -5.36 9.37
CA LEU A 331 -12.08 -5.18 8.52
C LEU A 331 -10.79 -5.55 9.25
N THR A 332 -10.73 -5.40 10.58
CA THR A 332 -9.53 -5.72 11.38
C THR A 332 -9.80 -6.64 12.57
N LYS A 333 -10.99 -7.25 12.65
CA LYS A 333 -11.40 -8.09 13.80
C LYS A 333 -10.55 -9.34 13.98
N ASP A 334 -10.07 -9.93 12.89
CA ASP A 334 -9.30 -11.18 12.96
C ASP A 334 -7.85 -10.88 13.32
N THR A 335 -7.29 -11.68 14.24
CA THR A 335 -5.87 -11.60 14.64
C THR A 335 -4.91 -11.86 13.48
N ILE A 336 -5.35 -12.60 12.47
CA ILE A 336 -4.59 -12.90 11.25
C ILE A 336 -5.47 -12.56 10.05
N ILE A 337 -5.01 -11.62 9.24
CA ILE A 337 -5.59 -11.33 7.93
C ILE A 337 -4.70 -11.96 6.87
N THR A 338 -5.30 -12.73 5.98
CA THR A 338 -4.66 -13.33 4.80
C THR A 338 -5.09 -12.60 3.52
N PRO A 339 -4.36 -12.71 2.41
CA PRO A 339 -4.75 -12.10 1.13
C PRO A 339 -6.17 -12.48 0.70
N ALA A 340 -6.55 -13.75 0.87
CA ALA A 340 -7.91 -14.24 0.60
C ALA A 340 -8.99 -13.55 1.45
N SER A 341 -8.73 -13.39 2.75
CA SER A 341 -9.66 -12.72 3.65
C SER A 341 -9.76 -11.21 3.41
N LEU A 342 -8.63 -10.57 3.06
CA LEU A 342 -8.58 -9.16 2.70
C LEU A 342 -9.38 -8.91 1.42
N HIS A 343 -9.12 -9.68 0.35
CA HIS A 343 -9.88 -9.60 -0.89
C HIS A 343 -11.40 -9.70 -0.64
N LYS A 344 -11.85 -10.73 0.10
CA LYS A 344 -13.28 -10.90 0.44
C LYS A 344 -13.85 -9.69 1.20
N ARG A 345 -13.09 -9.14 2.14
CA ARG A 345 -13.49 -7.97 2.92
C ARG A 345 -13.58 -6.72 2.04
N SER A 346 -12.60 -6.50 1.16
CA SER A 346 -12.58 -5.40 0.21
C SER A 346 -13.74 -5.48 -0.78
N CYS A 347 -14.07 -6.67 -1.31
CA CYS A 347 -15.26 -6.85 -2.16
C CYS A 347 -16.55 -6.53 -1.41
N ASN A 348 -16.70 -7.01 -0.16
CA ASN A 348 -17.88 -6.70 0.65
C ASN A 348 -18.00 -5.19 0.93
N LEU A 349 -16.87 -4.54 1.21
CA LEU A 349 -16.83 -3.09 1.40
C LEU A 349 -17.23 -2.35 0.12
N GLN A 350 -16.66 -2.74 -1.03
CA GLN A 350 -17.02 -2.19 -2.34
C GLN A 350 -18.52 -2.31 -2.61
N THR A 351 -19.11 -3.49 -2.42
CA THR A 351 -20.56 -3.69 -2.57
C THR A 351 -21.36 -2.81 -1.61
N THR A 352 -20.92 -2.68 -0.36
CA THR A 352 -21.60 -1.83 0.64
C THR A 352 -21.58 -0.37 0.22
N LEU A 353 -20.43 0.16 -0.22
CA LEU A 353 -20.29 1.53 -0.70
C LEU A 353 -21.14 1.77 -1.96
N THR A 354 -21.16 0.84 -2.90
CA THR A 354 -22.03 0.92 -4.08
C THR A 354 -23.50 0.98 -3.70
N ASN A 355 -23.95 0.14 -2.75
CA ASN A 355 -25.33 0.12 -2.29
C ASN A 355 -25.73 1.43 -1.60
N LEU A 356 -24.87 1.93 -0.69
CA LEU A 356 -25.09 3.19 0.03
C LEU A 356 -25.23 4.38 -0.93
N ASN A 357 -24.43 4.42 -1.98
CA ASN A 357 -24.47 5.48 -2.99
C ASN A 357 -25.55 5.29 -4.07
N SER A 358 -26.13 4.09 -4.20
CA SER A 358 -27.21 3.80 -5.17
C SER A 358 -28.60 3.89 -4.56
N ALA A 359 -28.71 3.87 -3.23
CA ALA A 359 -29.99 3.94 -2.54
C ALA A 359 -30.66 5.31 -2.82
N PRO A 360 -31.91 5.35 -3.31
CA PRO A 360 -32.65 6.59 -3.45
C PRO A 360 -32.96 7.12 -2.05
N ARG A 361 -32.06 7.95 -1.51
CA ARG A 361 -32.32 8.66 -0.27
C ARG A 361 -33.40 9.68 -0.57
N TYR A 362 -34.62 9.38 -0.13
CA TYR A 362 -35.60 10.43 0.11
C TYR A 362 -34.89 11.48 0.96
N HIS A 363 -34.70 12.68 0.43
CA HIS A 363 -34.29 13.85 1.20
C HIS A 363 -35.37 14.15 2.25
N SER A 364 -35.44 13.35 3.32
CA SER A 364 -36.26 13.63 4.48
C SER A 364 -35.42 14.44 5.47
N SER A 365 -35.62 15.75 5.39
CA SER A 365 -35.71 16.67 6.52
C SER A 365 -34.50 16.81 7.46
N SER A 366 -33.77 17.90 7.22
CA SER A 366 -33.05 18.70 8.22
C SER A 366 -33.95 19.34 9.29
N ALA A 367 -35.04 18.69 9.74
CA ALA A 367 -36.03 19.31 10.64
C ALA A 367 -36.28 18.59 11.98
N SER A 368 -35.62 17.47 12.29
CA SER A 368 -35.94 16.68 13.49
C SER A 368 -34.82 16.54 14.54
N ALA A 369 -33.78 17.37 14.50
CA ALA A 369 -32.73 17.35 15.54
C ALA A 369 -33.03 18.24 16.76
N ALA A 370 -34.20 18.89 16.83
CA ALA A 370 -34.56 19.82 17.91
C ALA A 370 -35.49 19.23 19.00
N ALA A 371 -35.88 17.96 18.93
CA ALA A 371 -36.96 17.42 19.78
C ALA A 371 -36.58 16.20 20.65
N VAL A 372 -35.29 15.95 20.90
CA VAL A 372 -34.84 14.92 21.87
C VAL A 372 -33.88 15.56 22.88
N SER A 373 -34.34 16.60 23.55
CA SER A 373 -33.76 17.10 24.79
C SER A 373 -34.93 17.42 25.71
N GLN A 374 -35.21 16.49 26.63
CA GLN A 374 -36.13 16.52 27.77
C GLN A 374 -36.99 15.25 27.82
N ARG A 375 -36.40 14.21 28.40
CA ARG A 375 -37.03 13.20 29.29
C ARG A 375 -36.04 12.05 29.38
N ASP A 376 -35.27 12.04 30.46
CA ASP A 376 -34.91 10.82 31.20
C ASP A 376 -33.98 11.22 32.35
N GLU A 377 -34.57 11.87 33.36
CA GLU A 377 -34.16 11.69 34.75
C GLU A 377 -35.32 10.99 35.46
N ASP A 378 -34.99 10.09 36.38
CA ASP A 378 -35.85 9.29 37.27
C ASP A 378 -36.40 7.94 36.76
N ARG A 379 -35.60 6.88 36.95
CA ARG A 379 -35.95 5.82 37.94
C ARG A 379 -34.85 4.76 38.14
N VAL A 380 -34.44 4.65 39.40
CA VAL A 380 -33.69 3.53 39.99
C VAL A 380 -34.67 2.44 40.46
N ALA A 381 -34.39 1.17 40.17
CA ALA A 381 -34.39 0.04 41.12
C ALA A 381 -34.19 -1.33 40.43
N PRO A 382 -33.65 -2.35 41.14
CA PRO A 382 -32.98 -3.51 40.54
C PRO A 382 -33.86 -4.76 40.49
N THR A 383 -33.53 -5.70 39.60
CA THR A 383 -34.05 -7.07 39.69
C THR A 383 -32.99 -8.11 39.36
N GLU A 384 -32.88 -9.08 40.27
CA GLU A 384 -32.01 -10.24 40.26
C GLU A 384 -32.41 -11.33 39.24
N ARG A 385 -31.39 -12.11 38.84
CA ARG A 385 -31.36 -13.54 38.47
C ARG A 385 -32.19 -14.02 37.26
N LYS A 386 -31.47 -14.63 36.30
CA LYS A 386 -31.43 -16.11 36.14
C LYS A 386 -30.30 -16.58 35.22
N SER A 387 -29.56 -17.54 35.76
CA SER A 387 -28.61 -18.45 35.14
C SER A 387 -29.28 -19.36 34.09
N GLY A 388 -28.58 -19.65 32.98
CA GLY A 388 -29.01 -20.66 32.01
C GLY A 388 -27.90 -21.03 31.03
N ALA A 389 -27.36 -22.23 31.19
CA ALA A 389 -26.22 -22.82 30.50
C ALA A 389 -26.34 -22.95 28.96
N LYS A 390 -25.20 -22.90 28.26
CA LYS A 390 -24.85 -23.74 27.09
C LYS A 390 -23.42 -23.46 26.58
N THR A 391 -22.42 -24.09 27.19
CA THR A 391 -21.06 -24.21 26.60
C THR A 391 -20.32 -25.43 27.13
N THR A 392 -20.94 -26.60 26.98
CA THR A 392 -20.30 -27.91 27.20
C THR A 392 -20.57 -28.77 25.98
N ARG A 393 -19.78 -28.57 24.92
CA ARG A 393 -19.72 -29.54 23.80
C ARG A 393 -18.39 -29.56 23.03
N PHE A 394 -17.39 -28.80 23.46
CA PHE A 394 -16.10 -28.74 22.79
C PHE A 394 -14.95 -29.34 23.59
N LYS A 395 -15.10 -29.49 24.92
CA LYS A 395 -14.05 -30.06 25.79
C LYS A 395 -14.10 -31.59 25.91
N GLU A 396 -15.23 -32.24 25.62
CA GLU A 396 -15.32 -33.71 25.62
C GLU A 396 -14.73 -34.34 24.35
N LYS A 397 -14.83 -33.68 23.19
CA LYS A 397 -14.28 -34.21 21.92
C LYS A 397 -12.75 -34.14 21.80
N LEU A 398 -12.07 -33.41 22.68
CA LEU A 398 -10.60 -33.34 22.70
C LEU A 398 -9.97 -34.37 23.65
N ARG A 399 -10.77 -35.02 24.49
CA ARG A 399 -10.31 -36.05 25.45
C ARG A 399 -10.46 -37.48 24.93
N GLU A 400 -11.26 -37.69 23.89
CA GLU A 400 -11.45 -39.00 23.24
C GLU A 400 -10.44 -39.29 22.11
N SER A 401 -9.61 -38.32 21.70
CA SER A 401 -8.66 -38.50 20.60
C SER A 401 -7.21 -38.76 21.03
N VAL A 402 -6.94 -38.91 22.33
CA VAL A 402 -5.60 -39.18 22.86
C VAL A 402 -5.71 -40.26 23.93
N GLY A 403 -5.55 -41.51 23.51
CA GLY A 403 -5.48 -42.65 24.42
C GLY A 403 -5.51 -43.98 23.69
N ALA A 404 -4.32 -44.50 23.35
CA ALA A 404 -3.91 -45.91 23.37
C ALA A 404 -2.74 -46.11 22.39
N ASP A 405 -1.51 -46.09 22.91
CA ASP A 405 -0.62 -47.26 22.91
C ASP A 405 0.73 -46.86 23.54
N GLU A 406 0.91 -47.31 24.79
CA GLU A 406 2.21 -47.46 25.44
C GLU A 406 2.76 -48.86 25.15
N ASP A 407 4.06 -48.89 24.86
CA ASP A 407 5.08 -49.86 25.27
C ASP A 407 5.90 -50.44 24.12
N VAL A 408 7.21 -50.12 24.12
CA VAL A 408 8.33 -51.08 24.14
C VAL A 408 9.66 -50.32 24.32
N ALA A 409 10.25 -50.53 25.50
CA ALA A 409 11.65 -50.76 25.89
C ALA A 409 12.89 -50.09 25.21
N LYS A 410 13.81 -49.72 26.13
CA LYS A 410 15.24 -49.35 26.05
C LYS A 410 16.16 -50.19 25.13
N ALA A 411 17.16 -49.53 24.54
CA ALA A 411 18.62 -49.87 24.51
C ALA A 411 19.35 -48.80 23.66
N ASP A 412 20.23 -47.96 24.22
CA ASP A 412 21.70 -48.11 24.39
C ASP A 412 22.57 -48.01 23.11
N SER A 413 23.48 -47.02 23.13
CA SER A 413 24.71 -46.85 22.31
C SER A 413 24.49 -46.65 20.79
N GLU A 414 25.24 -45.89 20.01
CA GLU A 414 26.65 -45.56 20.03
C GLU A 414 26.93 -44.52 18.89
N MET A 415 28.05 -43.80 18.99
CA MET A 415 28.83 -43.19 17.92
C MET A 415 28.40 -41.89 17.20
N GLY A 416 29.19 -40.83 17.44
CA GLY A 416 30.04 -40.30 16.36
C GLY A 416 29.66 -38.95 15.75
N LEU A 417 29.89 -37.84 16.46
CA LEU A 417 30.00 -36.51 15.85
C LEU A 417 31.41 -36.31 15.30
N GLY A 418 31.55 -36.40 13.98
CA GLY A 418 32.69 -35.88 13.23
C GLY A 418 32.32 -34.57 12.54
N THR A 419 32.98 -33.49 12.93
CA THR A 419 33.00 -32.20 12.20
C THR A 419 34.09 -32.23 11.12
N PRO A 420 33.84 -31.76 9.89
CA PRO A 420 34.89 -31.33 8.99
C PRO A 420 35.12 -29.81 9.05
N LYS A 421 36.38 -29.46 8.79
CA LYS A 421 36.97 -28.12 8.73
C LYS A 421 36.43 -27.24 7.61
#